data_AF-X7ZVA3-F1
#
_entry.id   AF-X7ZVA3-F1
#
_cell.length_a   1.000
_cell.length_b   1.000
_cell.length_c   1.000
_cell.angle_alpha   90.00
_cell.angle_beta   90.00
_cell.angle_gamma   90.00
#
_symmetry.space_group_name_H-M   'P 1'
#
loop_
_entity.id
_entity.type
_entity.pdbx_description
1 polymer ?
#
loop_
_entity_poly.entity_id
_entity_poly.type
_entity_poly.pdbx_seq_one_letter_code
_entity_poly.pdbx_strand_id
1 'polypeptide(L)'
;MQPQGHVQVVVRIVDHDQNPQAACDGPRFRWVQGMQVCCERGFPPATLDELQRRGHELVIADDYDQFGSCQAIWRLDDGYLAVSDPRRDGQAVGTDATSGRRHIGLVSLRAPAARVVWTRRGSCPPQRAIRCRCESARRAT
;
A
#
# COMPACT_ATOMS: atom_id res chain seq x y z
N MET A 1 -0.10 -11.74 -12.73
CA MET A 1 0.13 -10.59 -11.84
C MET A 1 0.76 -10.93 -10.49
N GLN A 2 0.41 -12.05 -9.86
CA GLN A 2 0.88 -12.39 -8.49
C GLN A 2 2.38 -12.11 -8.23
N PRO A 3 3.36 -12.61 -9.03
CA PRO A 3 4.77 -12.32 -8.78
C PRO A 3 5.12 -10.83 -8.93
N GLN A 4 4.57 -10.16 -9.95
CA GLN A 4 4.84 -8.75 -10.21
C GLN A 4 4.28 -7.85 -9.10
N GLY A 5 3.09 -8.17 -8.58
CA GLY A 5 2.47 -7.46 -7.46
C GLY A 5 3.26 -7.62 -6.16
N HIS A 6 3.73 -8.83 -5.86
CA HIS A 6 4.59 -9.08 -4.69
C HIS A 6 5.86 -8.24 -4.74
N VAL A 7 6.57 -8.22 -5.87
CA VAL A 7 7.79 -7.42 -6.02
C VAL A 7 7.50 -5.95 -5.80
N GLN A 8 6.42 -5.41 -6.39
CA GLN A 8 6.07 -3.99 -6.24
C GLN A 8 5.76 -3.60 -4.79
N VAL A 9 5.04 -4.44 -4.04
CA VAL A 9 4.75 -4.18 -2.62
C VAL A 9 6.01 -4.31 -1.77
N VAL A 10 6.82 -5.34 -1.98
CA VAL A 10 8.04 -5.58 -1.20
C VAL A 10 9.07 -4.49 -1.44
N VAL A 11 9.34 -4.09 -2.68
CA VAL A 11 10.27 -3.00 -3.01
C VAL A 11 9.86 -1.69 -2.32
N ARG A 12 8.56 -1.38 -2.28
CA ARG A 12 8.07 -0.19 -1.58
C ARG A 12 8.33 -0.23 -0.08
N ILE A 13 8.19 -1.39 0.54
CA ILE A 13 8.39 -1.53 1.99
C ILE A 13 9.89 -1.57 2.32
N VAL A 14 10.66 -2.38 1.60
CA VAL A 14 12.06 -2.70 1.91
C VAL A 14 13.01 -1.63 1.39
N ASP A 15 12.83 -1.17 0.15
CA ASP A 15 13.77 -0.23 -0.49
C ASP A 15 13.34 1.23 -0.31
N HIS A 16 12.03 1.48 -0.12
CA HIS A 16 11.47 2.83 -0.01
C HIS A 16 10.86 3.15 1.37
N ASP A 17 11.05 2.28 2.37
CA ASP A 17 10.57 2.47 3.74
C ASP A 17 9.07 2.86 3.84
N GLN A 18 8.27 2.47 2.86
CA GLN A 18 6.84 2.76 2.88
C GLN A 18 6.15 1.88 3.92
N ASN A 19 5.21 2.46 4.66
CA ASN A 19 4.35 1.66 5.51
C ASN A 19 3.53 0.66 4.65
N PRO A 20 3.16 -0.51 5.18
CA PRO A 20 2.50 -1.57 4.41
C PRO A 20 1.19 -1.16 3.69
N GLN A 21 0.38 -0.29 4.29
CA GLN A 21 -0.85 0.19 3.63
C GLN A 21 -0.51 1.11 2.45
N ALA A 22 0.42 2.05 2.62
CA ALA A 22 0.86 2.92 1.51
C ALA A 22 1.50 2.11 0.37
N ALA A 23 2.26 1.06 0.69
CA ALA A 23 2.84 0.17 -0.31
C ALA A 23 1.76 -0.56 -1.13
N CYS A 24 0.69 -1.00 -0.46
CA CYS A 24 -0.49 -1.59 -1.07
C CYS A 24 -1.26 -0.59 -1.95
N ASP A 25 -1.48 0.62 -1.45
CA ASP A 25 -2.28 1.66 -2.13
C ASP A 25 -1.60 2.20 -3.39
N GLY A 26 -0.27 2.27 -3.40
CA GLY A 26 0.49 2.87 -4.50
C GLY A 26 0.18 2.28 -5.89
N PRO A 27 0.28 3.08 -6.96
CA PRO A 27 -0.14 2.71 -8.32
C PRO A 27 0.67 1.53 -8.87
N ARG A 28 0.05 0.54 -9.50
CA ARG A 28 0.71 -0.68 -9.97
C ARG A 28 0.92 -0.67 -11.46
N PHE A 29 1.96 -1.37 -11.90
CA PHE A 29 2.16 -1.70 -13.30
C PHE A 29 2.14 -3.22 -13.51
N ARG A 30 1.87 -3.61 -14.75
CA ARG A 30 1.87 -4.98 -15.21
C ARG A 30 2.62 -5.03 -16.53
N TRP A 31 3.77 -5.70 -16.53
CA TRP A 31 4.37 -6.13 -17.78
C TRP A 31 3.47 -7.19 -18.42
N VAL A 32 3.12 -6.98 -19.68
CA VAL A 32 2.26 -7.88 -20.45
C VAL A 32 3.11 -8.79 -21.33
N GLN A 33 3.87 -8.20 -22.24
CA GLN A 33 4.76 -8.89 -23.19
C GLN A 33 5.66 -7.87 -23.88
N GLY A 34 6.85 -8.28 -24.34
CA GLY A 34 7.76 -7.39 -25.07
C GLY A 34 7.99 -6.06 -24.33
N MET A 35 7.70 -4.95 -25.01
CA MET A 35 7.78 -3.59 -24.46
C MET A 35 6.45 -3.09 -23.84
N GLN A 36 5.39 -3.89 -23.90
CA GLN A 36 4.05 -3.50 -23.43
C GLN A 36 3.93 -3.59 -21.91
N VAL A 37 3.57 -2.45 -21.31
CA VAL A 37 3.36 -2.31 -19.86
C VAL A 37 2.02 -1.61 -19.63
N CYS A 38 1.12 -2.28 -18.92
CA CYS A 38 -0.10 -1.66 -18.42
C CYS A 38 0.19 -0.94 -17.11
N CYS A 39 -0.31 0.27 -16.94
CA CYS A 39 -0.13 1.07 -15.72
C CYS A 39 -1.48 1.54 -15.18
N GLU A 40 -1.62 1.55 -13.86
CA GLU A 40 -2.69 2.28 -13.21
C GLU A 40 -2.50 3.79 -13.31
N ARG A 41 -3.58 4.54 -13.09
CA ARG A 41 -3.50 5.98 -12.85
C ARG A 41 -2.74 6.24 -11.53
N GLY A 42 -2.04 7.37 -11.46
CA GLY A 42 -1.35 7.82 -10.24
C GLY A 42 0.18 7.77 -10.30
N PHE A 43 0.77 7.19 -11.35
CA PHE A 43 2.20 7.41 -11.62
C PHE A 43 2.46 8.88 -12.00
N PRO A 44 3.62 9.46 -11.61
CA PRO A 44 4.02 10.79 -12.04
C PRO A 44 4.10 10.86 -13.58
N PRO A 45 3.56 11.90 -14.24
CA PRO A 45 3.61 12.03 -15.70
C PRO A 45 5.04 11.94 -16.26
N ALA A 46 5.99 12.61 -15.62
CA ALA A 46 7.40 12.56 -16.02
C ALA A 46 8.00 11.14 -16.02
N THR A 47 7.54 10.26 -15.12
CA THR A 47 7.97 8.85 -15.10
C THR A 47 7.41 8.10 -16.32
N LEU A 48 6.14 8.33 -16.67
CA LEU A 48 5.49 7.69 -17.82
C LEU A 48 6.15 8.16 -19.13
N ASP A 49 6.38 9.46 -19.27
CA ASP A 49 7.02 10.06 -20.44
C ASP A 49 8.43 9.49 -20.66
N GLU A 50 9.21 9.37 -19.58
CA GLU A 50 10.57 8.81 -19.65
C GLU A 50 10.58 7.31 -20.00
N LEU A 51 9.60 6.54 -19.53
CA LEU A 51 9.45 5.14 -19.92
C LEU A 51 9.09 5.00 -21.40
N GLN A 52 8.18 5.84 -21.91
CA GLN A 52 7.86 5.88 -23.34
C GLN A 52 9.08 6.25 -24.18
N ARG A 53 9.87 7.24 -23.75
CA ARG A 53 11.12 7.63 -24.42
C ARG A 53 12.15 6.49 -24.48
N ARG A 54 12.13 5.58 -23.52
CA ARG A 54 12.95 4.35 -23.49
C ARG A 54 12.38 3.21 -24.36
N GLY A 55 11.26 3.43 -25.03
CA GLY A 55 10.62 2.49 -25.95
C GLY A 55 9.54 1.62 -25.32
N HIS A 56 9.11 1.89 -24.08
CA HIS A 56 8.00 1.14 -23.48
C HIS A 56 6.65 1.55 -24.10
N GLU A 57 5.85 0.55 -24.44
CA GLU A 57 4.48 0.72 -24.94
C GLU A 57 3.52 0.76 -23.75
N LEU A 58 3.27 1.96 -23.24
CA LEU A 58 2.42 2.14 -22.05
C LEU A 58 0.94 2.12 -22.41
N VAL A 59 0.17 1.33 -21.65
CA VAL A 59 -1.30 1.32 -21.68
C VAL A 59 -1.81 1.76 -20.32
N ILE A 60 -2.44 2.92 -20.24
CA ILE A 60 -3.10 3.35 -19.01
C ILE A 60 -4.45 2.62 -18.92
N ALA A 61 -4.57 1.74 -17.93
CA ALA A 61 -5.77 0.94 -17.74
C ALA A 61 -6.74 1.66 -16.79
N ASP A 62 -8.00 1.76 -17.19
CA ASP A 62 -9.09 2.24 -16.33
C ASP A 62 -9.70 1.12 -15.48
N ASP A 63 -9.46 -0.13 -15.88
CA ASP A 63 -9.93 -1.31 -15.19
C ASP A 63 -8.91 -1.77 -14.14
N TYR A 64 -9.29 -1.59 -12.88
CA TYR A 64 -8.50 -1.97 -11.71
C TYR A 64 -8.41 -3.49 -11.52
N ASP A 65 -9.23 -4.29 -12.21
CA ASP A 65 -9.22 -5.75 -12.09
C ASP A 65 -7.93 -6.39 -12.61
N GLN A 66 -7.19 -5.67 -13.44
CA GLN A 66 -5.98 -6.16 -14.08
C GLN A 66 -4.75 -6.15 -13.15
N PHE A 67 -4.82 -5.51 -11.98
CA PHE A 67 -3.68 -5.27 -11.10
C PHE A 67 -3.69 -6.08 -9.81
N GLY A 68 -4.71 -6.93 -9.62
CA GLY A 68 -4.89 -7.76 -8.44
C GLY A 68 -5.18 -6.97 -7.17
N SER A 69 -5.21 -7.67 -6.04
CA SER A 69 -5.43 -7.07 -4.72
C SER A 69 -4.40 -7.56 -3.70
N CYS A 70 -4.10 -6.72 -2.73
CA CYS A 70 -3.21 -7.00 -1.61
C CYS A 70 -4.01 -7.06 -0.30
N GLN A 71 -3.84 -8.14 0.43
CA GLN A 71 -4.27 -8.27 1.82
C GLN A 71 -3.06 -8.71 2.60
N ALA A 72 -2.73 -8.01 3.68
CA ALA A 72 -1.53 -8.30 4.44
C ALA A 72 -1.72 -8.04 5.93
N ILE A 73 -0.97 -8.78 6.74
CA ILE A 73 -0.84 -8.54 8.17
C ILE A 73 0.63 -8.31 8.45
N TRP A 74 0.95 -7.16 9.01
CA TRP A 74 2.30 -6.78 9.40
C TRP A 74 2.44 -6.82 10.91
N ARG A 75 3.45 -7.53 11.40
CA ARG A 75 3.75 -7.63 12.83
C ARG A 75 4.50 -6.38 13.30
N LEU A 76 3.99 -5.75 14.34
CA LEU A 76 4.65 -4.68 15.09
C LEU A 76 5.12 -5.24 16.44
N ASP A 77 5.92 -4.46 17.18
CA ASP A 77 6.38 -4.86 18.51
C ASP A 77 5.21 -5.12 19.48
N ASP A 78 4.21 -4.23 19.45
CA ASP A 78 3.08 -4.25 20.40
C ASP A 78 1.74 -4.69 19.78
N GLY A 79 1.76 -5.22 18.56
CA GLY A 79 0.55 -5.70 17.89
C GLY A 79 0.68 -5.92 16.39
N TYR A 80 -0.38 -5.64 15.65
CA TYR A 80 -0.47 -5.92 14.22
C TYR A 80 -1.07 -4.74 13.46
N LEU A 81 -0.55 -4.49 12.26
CA LEU A 81 -1.15 -3.63 11.25
C LEU A 81 -1.78 -4.53 10.19
N ALA A 82 -3.07 -4.38 9.96
CA ALA A 82 -3.77 -5.08 8.89
C ALA A 82 -3.96 -4.14 7.68
N VAL A 83 -3.72 -4.69 6.48
CA VAL A 83 -3.78 -3.99 5.20
C VAL A 83 -4.88 -4.59 4.35
N SER A 84 -5.75 -3.74 3.82
CA SER A 84 -6.75 -4.12 2.83
C SER A 84 -6.65 -3.25 1.60
N ASP A 85 -6.67 -3.87 0.43
CA ASP A 85 -6.61 -3.16 -0.86
C ASP A 85 -7.89 -2.36 -1.11
N PRO A 86 -7.80 -1.07 -1.50
CA PRO A 86 -8.95 -0.28 -1.92
C PRO A 86 -9.55 -0.73 -3.26
N ARG A 87 -8.84 -1.53 -4.07
CA ARG A 87 -9.30 -2.00 -5.40
C ARG A 87 -10.34 -3.13 -5.32
N ARG A 88 -10.63 -3.65 -4.13
CA ARG A 88 -11.61 -4.72 -3.92
C ARG A 88 -12.41 -4.43 -2.67
N ASP A 89 -13.65 -4.90 -2.65
CA ASP A 89 -14.37 -5.02 -1.39
C ASP A 89 -13.57 -5.95 -0.47
N GLY A 90 -13.20 -5.42 0.69
CA GLY A 90 -12.33 -6.08 1.65
C GLY A 90 -12.37 -5.37 2.99
N GLN A 91 -11.97 -6.07 4.05
CA GLN A 91 -12.00 -5.52 5.40
C GLN A 91 -10.85 -6.05 6.25
N ALA A 92 -10.20 -5.14 6.96
CA ALA A 92 -9.28 -5.45 8.04
C ALA A 92 -10.02 -5.38 9.38
N VAL A 93 -10.09 -6.51 10.11
CA VAL A 93 -10.73 -6.59 11.43
C VAL A 93 -9.78 -7.25 12.43
N GLY A 94 -9.59 -6.58 13.57
CA GLY A 94 -8.81 -7.13 14.70
C GLY A 94 -9.72 -7.60 15.84
N THR A 95 -9.24 -8.55 16.64
CA THR A 95 -9.91 -8.99 17.87
C THR A 95 -8.98 -8.85 19.07
N ASP A 96 -9.49 -8.33 20.18
CA ASP A 96 -8.77 -8.29 21.47
C ASP A 96 -9.18 -9.50 22.33
N ALA A 97 -8.29 -10.47 22.46
CA ALA A 97 -8.51 -11.64 23.32
C ALA A 97 -8.26 -11.34 24.82
N THR A 98 -7.66 -10.20 25.15
CA THR A 98 -7.13 -9.92 26.49
C THR A 98 -8.17 -9.43 27.50
N SER A 99 -9.42 -9.20 27.06
CA SER A 99 -10.44 -8.54 27.91
C SER A 99 -11.60 -9.42 28.38
N GLY A 100 -11.63 -10.72 28.09
CA GLY A 100 -12.77 -11.58 28.41
C GLY A 100 -14.10 -11.16 27.75
N ARG A 101 -14.10 -10.06 26.98
CA ARG A 101 -15.21 -9.55 26.17
C ARG A 101 -14.74 -9.55 24.72
N ARG A 102 -15.49 -10.23 23.86
CA ARG A 102 -15.27 -10.21 22.40
C ARG A 102 -15.67 -8.84 21.87
N HIS A 103 -14.78 -7.86 21.91
CA HIS A 103 -14.99 -6.59 21.23
C HIS A 103 -14.58 -6.73 19.76
N ILE A 104 -15.57 -6.73 18.86
CA ILE A 104 -15.33 -6.54 17.43
C ILE A 104 -15.16 -5.04 17.22
N GLY A 105 -13.91 -4.58 17.11
CA GLY A 105 -13.63 -3.22 16.70
C GLY A 105 -13.86 -3.08 15.20
N LEU A 106 -15.07 -2.69 14.79
CA LEU A 106 -15.37 -2.37 13.40
C LEU A 106 -14.83 -0.98 13.07
N VAL A 107 -13.71 -0.90 12.37
CA VAL A 107 -13.27 0.38 11.77
C VAL A 107 -13.70 0.37 10.31
N SER A 108 -14.78 1.11 10.00
CA SER A 108 -15.25 1.35 8.64
C SER A 108 -14.43 2.47 8.01
N LEU A 109 -13.80 2.19 6.87
CA LEU A 109 -12.85 3.08 6.21
C LEU A 109 -13.49 3.67 4.94
N ARG A 110 -14.13 4.85 5.04
CA ARG A 110 -14.56 5.65 3.86
C ARG A 110 -13.63 6.86 3.62
N ALA A 111 -12.31 6.66 3.75
CA ALA A 111 -11.32 7.70 3.42
C ALA A 111 -10.04 7.06 2.85
N PRO A 112 -9.35 7.71 1.89
CA PRO A 112 -8.23 7.14 1.12
C PRO A 112 -6.92 6.94 1.91
N ALA A 113 -6.98 6.93 3.25
CA ALA A 113 -5.79 6.82 4.11
C ALA A 113 -6.11 6.17 5.47
N ALA A 114 -7.17 5.38 5.56
CA ALA A 114 -7.66 4.95 6.86
C ALA A 114 -6.94 3.66 7.31
N ARG A 115 -6.34 3.72 8.50
CA ARG A 115 -5.38 2.76 9.07
C ARG A 115 -6.06 1.91 10.14
N VAL A 116 -5.81 0.60 10.16
CA VAL A 116 -6.18 -0.26 11.30
C VAL A 116 -4.91 -0.77 11.97
N VAL A 117 -4.43 0.01 12.95
CA VAL A 117 -3.34 -0.39 13.85
C VAL A 117 -3.96 -0.92 15.13
N TRP A 118 -3.63 -2.16 15.50
CA TRP A 118 -4.07 -2.75 16.76
C TRP A 118 -2.87 -2.87 17.70
N THR A 119 -2.95 -2.27 18.89
CA THR A 119 -1.93 -2.34 19.94
C THR A 119 -2.53 -2.88 21.24
N ARG A 120 -1.71 -3.50 22.09
CA ARG A 120 -2.12 -3.81 23.48
C ARG A 120 -2.52 -2.50 24.18
N ARG A 121 -3.70 -2.52 24.85
CA ARG A 121 -4.38 -1.35 25.48
C ARG A 121 -3.43 -0.25 25.95
N GLY A 122 -3.75 1.00 25.57
CA GLY A 122 -3.22 2.21 26.22
C GLY A 122 -1.95 2.79 25.61
N SER A 123 -1.35 2.14 24.62
CA SER A 123 -0.28 2.75 23.81
C SER A 123 -0.83 3.01 22.41
N CYS A 124 -1.32 4.23 22.17
CA CYS A 124 -1.21 4.77 20.82
C CYS A 124 0.28 5.14 20.70
N PRO A 125 1.11 4.37 19.99
CA PRO A 125 2.51 4.75 19.86
C PRO A 125 2.52 6.07 19.10
N PRO A 126 3.13 7.15 19.64
CA PRO A 126 3.27 8.38 18.90
C PRO A 126 4.14 8.06 17.71
N GLN A 127 3.54 7.85 16.53
CA GLN A 127 4.19 7.63 15.24
C GLN A 127 5.67 7.24 15.38
N ARG A 128 5.97 6.11 16.03
CA ARG A 128 7.32 5.54 15.95
C ARG A 128 7.35 4.95 14.56
N ALA A 129 7.61 5.85 13.65
CA ALA A 129 7.84 5.65 12.27
C ALA A 129 8.73 4.41 12.16
N ILE A 130 8.24 3.36 11.49
CA ILE A 130 9.06 2.76 10.42
C ILE A 130 9.65 3.99 9.74
N ARG A 131 10.96 4.27 9.92
CA ARG A 131 11.58 5.59 9.71
C ARG A 131 11.10 6.20 8.39
N CYS A 132 10.01 6.95 8.48
CA CYS A 132 9.36 7.58 7.35
C CYS A 132 10.14 8.87 7.19
N ARG A 133 11.33 8.79 6.59
CA ARG A 133 11.99 9.99 6.03
C ARG A 133 11.14 10.43 4.85
N CYS A 134 10.08 11.16 5.16
CA CYS A 134 9.44 12.06 4.21
C CYS A 134 10.36 13.28 4.05
N GLU A 135 11.48 13.10 3.36
CA GLU A 135 12.39 14.17 2.96
C GLU A 135 12.14 14.50 1.49
N SER A 136 10.92 14.97 1.19
CA SER A 136 10.60 15.56 -0.11
C SER A 136 9.49 16.62 0.03
N ALA A 137 9.77 17.70 0.77
CA ALA A 137 9.17 19.02 0.56
C ALA A 137 9.71 20.03 1.60
N ARG A 138 10.93 20.53 1.38
CA ARG A 138 11.37 21.92 1.63
C ARG A 138 12.90 22.01 1.60
N ARG A 139 13.46 22.35 0.44
CA ARG A 139 14.60 23.27 0.21
C ARG A 139 15.05 23.17 -1.25
N ALA A 140 14.64 24.13 -2.08
CA ALA A 140 15.49 24.83 -3.05
C ALA A 140 14.64 25.91 -3.75
N THR A 141 15.03 27.17 -3.50
CA THR A 141 14.60 28.46 -4.09
C THR A 141 13.14 28.86 -4.00
#